data_AF-A0A969PJ02-F1
#
_entry.id   AF-A0A969PJ02-F1
#
_cell.length_a   1.000
_cell.length_b   1.000
_cell.length_c   1.000
_cell.angle_alpha   90.00
_cell.angle_beta   90.00
_cell.angle_gamma   90.00
#
_symmetry.space_group_name_H-M   'P 1'
#
loop_
_entity.id
_entity.type
_entity.pdbx_description
1 polymer ?
#
loop_
_entity_poly.entity_id
_entity_poly.type
_entity_poly.pdbx_seq_one_letter_code
_entity_poly.pdbx_strand_id
1 'polypeptide(L)'
;MVILIGTPNNDTLLGTLNNDSIYGGLGNDSLNGQRGDDVLSGQSGNDTLIGGTGNDTIDGGEGNDYLYDRYERTGDDVFYGQSGNDTLVAGSDKDTLVGGLGNDYLNGNEGNDYLNGSNGHDLLFGGSNGNDTLVGGLGNDTLVGGAGADRFRFLAPTQGSDRITDFSVVDDTIAISAGGFGFSASVVNRALAQSAFQIGSAAIDADDRFIYNSANGALFFDADGMGGVTQVQIASLSAGLTLTNLDIFIFGFEGNDSLIGGQRNDSLNGYLGNDSLDGGLGNDALDGRLGNDALDGGESNDSLAVPEGNDSLAGGLGNDSLAGGWQ
;
A
#
# COMPACT_ATOMS: atom_id res chain seq x y z
N MET A 1 -4.45 -30.18 -0.68
CA MET A 1 -5.77 -29.54 -0.75
C MET A 1 -6.81 -30.37 -0.04
N VAL A 2 -6.88 -30.14 1.26
CA VAL A 2 -7.98 -30.52 2.15
C VAL A 2 -8.86 -29.29 2.35
N ILE A 3 -10.17 -29.50 2.55
CA ILE A 3 -11.10 -28.45 2.94
C ILE A 3 -11.59 -28.77 4.35
N LEU A 4 -11.40 -27.84 5.29
CA LEU A 4 -11.92 -27.91 6.65
C LEU A 4 -12.99 -26.83 6.82
N ILE A 5 -14.12 -27.21 7.41
CA ILE A 5 -15.25 -26.30 7.67
C ILE A 5 -15.64 -26.51 9.12
N GLY A 6 -15.60 -25.44 9.90
CA GLY A 6 -16.07 -25.42 11.28
C GLY A 6 -17.58 -25.39 11.37
N THR A 7 -18.05 -25.23 12.59
CA THR A 7 -19.44 -25.22 13.00
C THR A 7 -19.82 -23.80 13.41
N PRO A 8 -21.08 -23.56 13.82
CA PRO A 8 -21.46 -22.27 14.39
C PRO A 8 -20.91 -21.98 15.80
N ASN A 9 -19.98 -22.76 16.32
CA ASN A 9 -19.39 -22.60 17.65
C ASN A 9 -17.89 -22.38 17.51
N ASN A 10 -17.25 -21.95 18.59
CA ASN A 10 -15.80 -21.86 18.67
C ASN A 10 -15.12 -23.20 18.36
N ASP A 11 -14.41 -23.26 17.25
CA ASP A 11 -13.75 -24.44 16.71
C ASP A 11 -12.22 -24.30 16.76
N THR A 12 -11.54 -25.43 16.62
CA THR A 12 -10.09 -25.47 16.43
C THR A 12 -9.81 -26.36 15.23
N LEU A 13 -9.34 -25.74 14.15
CA LEU A 13 -9.13 -26.37 12.86
C LEU A 13 -7.63 -26.37 12.55
N LEU A 14 -7.11 -27.55 12.26
CA LEU A 14 -5.70 -27.76 11.95
C LEU A 14 -5.57 -28.32 10.54
N GLY A 15 -4.87 -27.59 9.68
CA GLY A 15 -4.48 -28.00 8.35
C GLY A 15 -3.46 -29.14 8.35
N THR A 16 -3.00 -29.46 7.16
CA THR A 16 -2.01 -30.46 6.84
C THR A 16 -0.71 -29.79 6.39
N LEU A 17 0.29 -30.56 5.99
CA LEU A 17 1.55 -29.98 5.49
C LEU A 17 1.51 -29.61 3.99
N ASN A 18 0.32 -29.55 3.40
CA ASN A 18 0.08 -29.15 2.01
C ASN A 18 -1.01 -28.08 2.00
N ASN A 19 -1.09 -27.33 0.90
CA ASN A 19 -2.11 -26.32 0.63
C ASN A 19 -3.51 -26.78 1.03
N ASP A 20 -4.20 -26.03 1.86
CA ASP A 20 -5.51 -26.33 2.42
C ASP A 20 -6.44 -25.12 2.35
N SER A 21 -7.74 -25.37 2.52
CA SER A 21 -8.74 -24.31 2.66
C SER A 21 -9.50 -24.52 3.97
N ILE A 22 -9.42 -23.56 4.88
CA ILE A 22 -9.94 -23.69 6.24
C ILE A 22 -10.92 -22.55 6.50
N TYR A 23 -12.16 -22.91 6.85
CA TYR A 23 -13.24 -21.97 7.11
C TYR A 23 -13.74 -22.14 8.55
N GLY A 24 -13.65 -21.10 9.38
CA GLY A 24 -14.07 -21.09 10.79
C GLY A 24 -15.58 -21.22 10.93
N GLY A 25 -16.31 -20.23 10.43
CA GLY A 25 -17.78 -20.25 10.43
C GLY A 25 -18.34 -19.16 11.33
N LEU A 26 -19.10 -19.55 12.36
CA LEU A 26 -19.54 -18.58 13.37
C LEU A 26 -18.87 -18.92 14.69
N GLY A 27 -18.61 -17.91 15.51
CA GLY A 27 -18.00 -18.10 16.80
C GLY A 27 -16.52 -17.73 16.74
N ASN A 28 -15.83 -17.84 17.87
CA ASN A 28 -14.43 -17.44 17.95
C ASN A 28 -13.54 -18.66 17.71
N ASP A 29 -13.00 -18.76 16.51
CA ASP A 29 -12.33 -19.93 15.98
C ASP A 29 -10.80 -19.80 16.05
N SER A 30 -10.12 -20.95 16.07
CA SER A 30 -8.67 -21.02 15.95
C SER A 30 -8.30 -21.87 14.74
N LEU A 31 -7.70 -21.24 13.73
CA LEU A 31 -7.32 -21.86 12.46
C LEU A 31 -5.80 -21.87 12.34
N ASN A 32 -5.25 -22.95 11.80
CA ASN A 32 -3.82 -23.06 11.54
C ASN A 32 -3.56 -23.84 10.25
N GLY A 33 -2.99 -23.19 9.24
CA GLY A 33 -2.68 -23.76 7.91
C GLY A 33 -1.55 -24.80 7.95
N GLN A 34 -0.51 -24.51 8.75
CA GLN A 34 0.74 -25.27 8.88
C GLN A 34 1.74 -24.98 7.78
N ARG A 35 1.77 -25.77 6.71
CA ARG A 35 2.72 -25.59 5.60
C ARG A 35 1.97 -25.74 4.29
N GLY A 36 2.47 -25.05 3.28
CA GLY A 36 1.83 -25.01 1.97
C GLY A 36 1.17 -23.66 1.78
N ASP A 37 0.67 -23.40 0.58
CA ASP A 37 -0.03 -22.15 0.30
C ASP A 37 -1.50 -22.35 0.68
N ASP A 38 -1.88 -21.86 1.86
CA ASP A 38 -3.16 -22.09 2.51
C ASP A 38 -4.12 -20.90 2.34
N VAL A 39 -5.42 -21.19 2.37
CA VAL A 39 -6.48 -20.19 2.42
C VAL A 39 -7.25 -20.34 3.72
N LEU A 40 -7.19 -19.34 4.60
CA LEU A 40 -7.87 -19.33 5.88
C LEU A 40 -8.92 -18.22 5.90
N SER A 41 -10.12 -18.53 6.40
CA SER A 41 -11.19 -17.56 6.60
C SER A 41 -11.88 -17.78 7.94
N GLY A 42 -11.82 -16.79 8.83
CA GLY A 42 -12.47 -16.82 10.15
C GLY A 42 -13.99 -16.73 10.04
N GLN A 43 -14.45 -15.80 9.19
CA GLN A 43 -15.86 -15.43 8.99
C GLN A 43 -16.37 -14.60 10.17
N SER A 44 -17.38 -15.03 10.95
CA SER A 44 -17.94 -14.18 12.00
C SER A 44 -17.46 -14.61 13.37
N GLY A 45 -16.86 -13.69 14.12
CA GLY A 45 -16.39 -13.92 15.48
C GLY A 45 -15.02 -13.27 15.67
N ASN A 46 -14.48 -13.36 16.89
CA ASN A 46 -13.12 -12.90 17.13
C ASN A 46 -12.18 -14.10 16.99
N ASP A 47 -11.57 -14.23 15.83
CA ASP A 47 -10.86 -15.41 15.40
C ASP A 47 -9.35 -15.28 15.59
N THR A 48 -8.66 -16.42 15.58
CA THR A 48 -7.20 -16.50 15.61
C THR A 48 -6.73 -17.37 14.47
N LEU A 49 -6.10 -16.76 13.47
CA LEU A 49 -5.68 -17.43 12.24
C LEU A 49 -4.16 -17.42 12.15
N ILE A 50 -3.60 -18.56 11.75
CA ILE A 50 -2.16 -18.75 11.54
C ILE A 50 -1.97 -19.37 10.16
N GLY A 51 -1.35 -18.68 9.21
CA GLY A 51 -1.02 -19.25 7.91
C GLY A 51 0.00 -20.37 8.07
N GLY A 52 1.22 -19.99 8.45
CA GLY A 52 2.30 -20.92 8.73
C GLY A 52 3.52 -20.66 7.84
N THR A 53 3.76 -21.52 6.86
CA THR A 53 4.83 -21.34 5.88
C THR A 53 4.29 -21.63 4.49
N GLY A 54 4.77 -20.92 3.49
CA GLY A 54 4.13 -20.93 2.16
C GLY A 54 3.42 -19.60 1.97
N ASN A 55 2.89 -19.35 0.78
CA ASN A 55 2.22 -18.09 0.50
C ASN A 55 0.74 -18.22 0.86
N ASP A 56 0.37 -17.69 2.02
CA ASP A 56 -0.95 -17.85 2.61
C ASP A 56 -1.86 -16.66 2.30
N THR A 57 -3.16 -16.94 2.18
CA THR A 57 -4.20 -15.91 2.17
C THR A 57 -5.07 -16.07 3.41
N ILE A 58 -5.08 -15.04 4.24
CA ILE A 58 -5.67 -15.07 5.58
C ILE A 58 -6.71 -13.95 5.69
N ASP A 59 -7.99 -14.32 5.86
CA ASP A 59 -9.13 -13.40 5.99
C ASP A 59 -9.79 -13.58 7.37
N GLY A 60 -9.75 -12.54 8.22
CA GLY A 60 -10.37 -12.52 9.54
C GLY A 60 -11.90 -12.56 9.43
N GLY A 61 -12.47 -11.49 8.87
CA GLY A 61 -13.89 -11.38 8.58
C GLY A 61 -14.59 -10.36 9.48
N GLU A 62 -15.69 -10.75 10.10
CA GLU A 62 -16.40 -9.90 11.05
C GLU A 62 -15.95 -10.19 12.48
N GLY A 63 -15.27 -9.24 13.12
CA GLY A 63 -14.89 -9.35 14.52
C GLY A 63 -13.52 -8.74 14.76
N ASN A 64 -13.04 -8.80 16.01
CA ASN A 64 -11.68 -8.34 16.30
C ASN A 64 -10.76 -9.55 16.22
N ASP A 65 -10.07 -9.69 15.11
CA ASP A 65 -9.31 -10.88 14.75
C ASP A 65 -7.81 -10.73 15.03
N TYR A 66 -7.16 -11.88 15.23
CA TYR A 66 -5.72 -11.97 15.40
C TYR A 66 -5.13 -12.88 14.33
N LEU A 67 -4.58 -12.27 13.28
CA LEU A 67 -3.97 -12.96 12.14
C LEU A 67 -2.46 -12.84 12.25
N TYR A 68 -1.74 -13.95 12.18
CA TYR A 68 -0.29 -13.91 12.31
C TYR A 68 0.41 -15.15 11.79
N ASP A 69 1.62 -14.96 11.27
CA ASP A 69 2.49 -16.09 10.96
C ASP A 69 3.43 -16.46 12.10
N ARG A 70 3.40 -17.75 12.44
CA ARG A 70 4.05 -18.29 13.63
C ARG A 70 5.24 -19.16 13.22
N TYR A 71 6.39 -18.86 13.83
CA TYR A 71 7.57 -19.72 13.97
C TYR A 71 8.45 -20.05 12.75
N GLU A 72 8.05 -19.89 11.49
CA GLU A 72 8.97 -20.17 10.36
C GLU A 72 9.01 -19.13 9.23
N ARG A 73 8.24 -18.03 9.31
CA ARG A 73 8.40 -16.71 8.60
C ARG A 73 8.83 -16.77 7.12
N THR A 74 8.33 -17.70 6.33
CA THR A 74 8.62 -17.71 4.88
C THR A 74 7.35 -17.84 4.09
N GLY A 75 7.19 -16.99 3.08
CA GLY A 75 5.93 -16.82 2.36
C GLY A 75 5.68 -15.36 2.05
N ASP A 76 5.31 -15.05 0.81
CA ASP A 76 4.72 -13.75 0.50
C ASP A 76 3.22 -13.85 0.83
N ASP A 77 2.82 -13.34 1.99
CA ASP A 77 1.50 -13.58 2.58
C ASP A 77 0.54 -12.40 2.37
N VAL A 78 -0.77 -12.70 2.36
CA VAL A 78 -1.83 -11.69 2.22
C VAL A 78 -2.82 -11.79 3.37
N PHE A 79 -2.97 -10.69 4.11
CA PHE A 79 -3.80 -10.57 5.30
C PHE A 79 -4.92 -9.56 5.10
N TYR A 80 -6.15 -9.95 5.42
CA TYR A 80 -7.32 -9.10 5.45
C TYR A 80 -7.97 -9.16 6.85
N GLY A 81 -7.97 -8.06 7.60
CA GLY A 81 -8.73 -7.96 8.86
C GLY A 81 -10.24 -7.89 8.62
N GLN A 82 -10.63 -7.15 7.57
CA GLN A 82 -12.00 -6.87 7.16
C GLN A 82 -12.72 -5.91 8.10
N SER A 83 -13.46 -6.36 9.11
CA SER A 83 -14.24 -5.46 9.96
C SER A 83 -14.09 -5.76 11.43
N GLY A 84 -13.67 -4.76 12.19
CA GLY A 84 -13.36 -4.86 13.60
C GLY A 84 -12.05 -4.18 13.90
N ASN A 85 -11.51 -4.38 15.10
CA ASN A 85 -10.19 -3.85 15.46
C ASN A 85 -9.24 -5.03 15.44
N ASP A 86 -8.55 -5.18 14.33
CA ASP A 86 -7.80 -6.37 14.01
C ASP A 86 -6.32 -6.20 14.36
N THR A 87 -5.64 -7.33 14.52
CA THR A 87 -4.19 -7.37 14.71
C THR A 87 -3.59 -8.31 13.69
N LEU A 88 -2.87 -7.74 12.73
CA LEU A 88 -2.22 -8.42 11.63
C LEU A 88 -0.71 -8.35 11.84
N VAL A 89 -0.04 -9.51 11.90
CA VAL A 89 1.40 -9.61 12.14
C VAL A 89 2.02 -10.61 11.17
N ALA A 90 2.70 -10.10 10.14
CA ALA A 90 3.18 -10.91 9.03
C ALA A 90 4.56 -11.56 9.28
N GLY A 91 5.17 -12.10 8.24
CA GLY A 91 6.33 -12.98 8.24
C GLY A 91 7.67 -12.26 8.21
N SER A 92 8.56 -12.69 7.31
CA SER A 92 9.83 -11.99 7.04
C SER A 92 10.12 -11.78 5.54
N ASP A 93 9.15 -12.16 4.71
CA ASP A 93 9.21 -12.07 3.27
C ASP A 93 8.31 -10.89 2.84
N LYS A 94 7.87 -10.81 1.58
CA LYS A 94 7.11 -9.64 1.13
C LYS A 94 5.62 -9.83 1.37
N ASP A 95 5.10 -9.09 2.34
CA ASP A 95 3.73 -9.29 2.81
C ASP A 95 2.79 -8.13 2.42
N THR A 96 1.49 -8.43 2.36
CA THR A 96 0.41 -7.47 2.12
C THR A 96 -0.59 -7.55 3.27
N LEU A 97 -0.74 -6.45 4.02
CA LEU A 97 -1.65 -6.37 5.16
C LEU A 97 -2.69 -5.27 4.91
N VAL A 98 -3.97 -5.64 4.99
CA VAL A 98 -5.10 -4.73 4.89
C VAL A 98 -5.96 -4.85 6.15
N GLY A 99 -6.02 -3.78 6.95
CA GLY A 99 -6.79 -3.73 8.20
C GLY A 99 -8.28 -3.80 7.93
N GLY A 100 -8.84 -2.75 7.33
CA GLY A 100 -10.22 -2.73 6.87
C GLY A 100 -11.05 -1.67 7.59
N LEU A 101 -12.09 -2.06 8.32
CA LEU A 101 -12.93 -1.14 9.09
C LEU A 101 -12.65 -1.27 10.58
N GLY A 102 -12.13 -0.24 11.22
CA GLY A 102 -11.96 -0.18 12.67
C GLY A 102 -10.58 0.35 13.01
N ASN A 103 -10.09 0.17 14.24
CA ASN A 103 -8.77 0.67 14.59
C ASN A 103 -7.80 -0.51 14.66
N ASP A 104 -7.00 -0.66 13.62
CA ASP A 104 -6.21 -1.86 13.39
C ASP A 104 -4.75 -1.69 13.82
N TYR A 105 -4.13 -2.82 14.15
CA TYR A 105 -2.69 -2.92 14.34
C TYR A 105 -2.11 -3.77 13.22
N LEU A 106 -1.21 -3.19 12.43
CA LEU A 106 -0.51 -3.89 11.34
C LEU A 106 1.00 -3.84 11.59
N ASN A 107 1.66 -5.00 11.47
CA ASN A 107 3.12 -5.10 11.57
C ASN A 107 3.66 -6.04 10.48
N GLY A 108 4.41 -5.49 9.52
CA GLY A 108 5.06 -6.24 8.44
C GLY A 108 6.26 -7.08 8.88
N ASN A 109 6.89 -6.70 10.01
CA ASN A 109 8.09 -7.32 10.59
C ASN A 109 9.39 -7.15 9.78
N GLU A 110 9.68 -8.02 8.83
CA GLU A 110 10.89 -7.98 8.00
C GLU A 110 10.42 -8.19 6.56
N GLY A 111 11.14 -7.69 5.56
CA GLY A 111 10.69 -7.81 4.18
C GLY A 111 10.37 -6.46 3.56
N ASN A 112 9.77 -6.41 2.38
CA ASN A 112 9.36 -5.12 1.79
C ASN A 112 7.85 -5.11 1.69
N ASP A 113 7.19 -4.58 2.72
CA ASP A 113 5.78 -4.87 2.95
C ASP A 113 4.87 -3.77 2.43
N TYR A 114 3.63 -4.14 2.16
CA TYR A 114 2.55 -3.20 1.90
C TYR A 114 1.53 -3.24 3.04
N LEU A 115 1.38 -2.13 3.75
CA LEU A 115 0.44 -2.01 4.87
C LEU A 115 -0.61 -0.94 4.53
N ASN A 116 -1.88 -1.31 4.65
CA ASN A 116 -3.02 -0.41 4.44
C ASN A 116 -4.01 -0.52 5.62
N GLY A 117 -4.10 0.53 6.44
CA GLY A 117 -5.06 0.60 7.57
C GLY A 117 -6.51 0.68 7.10
N SER A 118 -6.75 1.28 5.93
CA SER A 118 -8.07 1.52 5.34
C SER A 118 -8.90 2.55 6.11
N ASN A 119 -9.88 2.17 6.93
CA ASN A 119 -10.72 3.12 7.66
C ASN A 119 -10.53 2.92 9.15
N GLY A 120 -10.02 3.93 9.85
CA GLY A 120 -9.62 3.68 11.22
C GLY A 120 -8.83 4.77 11.90
N HIS A 121 -8.42 4.48 13.12
CA HIS A 121 -7.29 5.15 13.75
C HIS A 121 -6.22 4.09 13.94
N ASP A 122 -5.48 3.84 12.86
CA ASP A 122 -4.67 2.64 12.72
C ASP A 122 -3.25 2.88 13.21
N LEU A 123 -2.59 1.77 13.55
CA LEU A 123 -1.19 1.76 13.93
C LEU A 123 -0.43 0.78 13.03
N LEU A 124 0.38 1.34 12.13
CA LEU A 124 1.14 0.59 11.13
C LEU A 124 2.64 0.64 11.47
N PHE A 125 3.27 -0.53 11.48
CA PHE A 125 4.71 -0.71 11.60
C PHE A 125 5.23 -1.45 10.36
N GLY A 126 6.06 -0.80 9.53
CA GLY A 126 6.72 -1.44 8.39
C GLY A 126 7.57 -2.60 8.88
N GLY A 127 8.55 -2.31 9.74
CA GLY A 127 9.26 -3.40 10.39
C GLY A 127 10.61 -3.05 11.00
N SER A 128 11.46 -4.07 11.09
CA SER A 128 12.84 -3.96 11.57
C SER A 128 13.87 -3.87 10.44
N ASN A 129 13.47 -4.20 9.22
CA ASN A 129 14.16 -3.99 7.96
C ASN A 129 13.13 -4.01 6.84
N GLY A 130 13.41 -3.34 5.73
CA GLY A 130 12.48 -3.31 4.61
C GLY A 130 12.43 -1.99 3.92
N ASN A 131 11.95 -1.97 2.69
CA ASN A 131 11.48 -0.75 2.06
C ASN A 131 9.97 -0.85 1.99
N ASP A 132 9.30 -0.34 3.03
CA ASP A 132 7.90 -0.60 3.25
C ASP A 132 7.02 0.50 2.65
N THR A 133 5.81 0.14 2.25
CA THR A 133 4.79 1.09 1.81
C THR A 133 3.65 1.12 2.81
N LEU A 134 3.46 2.27 3.45
CA LEU A 134 2.43 2.45 4.48
C LEU A 134 1.36 3.43 3.98
N VAL A 135 0.11 2.97 3.99
CA VAL A 135 -1.11 3.75 3.71
C VAL A 135 -1.95 3.75 4.99
N GLY A 136 -2.05 4.87 5.70
CA GLY A 136 -2.94 4.97 6.87
C GLY A 136 -4.39 4.79 6.46
N GLY A 137 -4.84 5.63 5.52
CA GLY A 137 -6.20 5.61 5.00
C GLY A 137 -7.04 6.71 5.61
N LEU A 138 -8.34 6.45 5.81
CA LEU A 138 -9.24 7.39 6.47
C LEU A 138 -9.07 7.34 7.98
N GLY A 139 -8.89 8.51 8.58
CA GLY A 139 -8.79 8.74 10.00
C GLY A 139 -7.42 9.29 10.38
N ASN A 140 -7.05 9.16 11.64
CA ASN A 140 -5.79 9.74 12.13
C ASN A 140 -4.89 8.59 12.56
N ASP A 141 -3.94 8.25 11.72
CA ASP A 141 -3.17 7.03 11.87
C ASP A 141 -1.79 7.32 12.46
N THR A 142 -1.16 6.31 13.02
CA THR A 142 0.24 6.35 13.42
C THR A 142 1.04 5.41 12.54
N LEU A 143 1.99 5.97 11.81
CA LEU A 143 2.81 5.26 10.84
C LEU A 143 4.26 5.24 11.35
N VAL A 144 4.84 4.05 11.39
CA VAL A 144 6.23 3.80 11.77
C VAL A 144 6.86 3.02 10.64
N GLY A 145 7.76 3.65 9.88
CA GLY A 145 8.41 2.98 8.74
C GLY A 145 9.32 1.86 9.24
N GLY A 146 10.15 2.18 10.23
CA GLY A 146 11.17 1.27 10.73
C GLY A 146 12.51 1.57 10.10
N ALA A 147 13.15 0.55 9.54
CA ALA A 147 14.47 0.68 8.96
C ALA A 147 14.46 0.33 7.48
N GLY A 148 15.00 1.24 6.67
CA GLY A 148 15.16 1.11 5.24
C GLY A 148 14.57 2.33 4.56
N ALA A 149 14.22 2.23 3.28
CA ALA A 149 13.72 3.35 2.50
C ALA A 149 12.19 3.25 2.36
N ASP A 150 11.48 3.84 3.32
CA ASP A 150 10.04 3.65 3.45
C ASP A 150 9.25 4.70 2.66
N ARG A 151 8.01 4.35 2.32
CA ARG A 151 7.10 5.16 1.52
C ARG A 151 5.77 5.36 2.24
N PHE A 152 5.56 6.54 2.79
CA PHE A 152 4.32 6.95 3.45
C PHE A 152 3.35 7.56 2.44
N ARG A 153 2.28 6.85 2.10
CA ARG A 153 1.33 7.20 1.04
C ARG A 153 0.10 7.93 1.57
N PHE A 154 -0.20 9.06 0.95
CA PHE A 154 -1.41 9.85 1.16
C PHE A 154 -2.21 9.89 -0.14
N LEU A 155 -3.47 9.49 -0.06
CA LEU A 155 -4.37 9.37 -1.20
C LEU A 155 -5.18 10.63 -1.41
N ALA A 156 -5.58 11.31 -0.33
CA ALA A 156 -6.31 12.56 -0.40
C ALA A 156 -5.97 13.46 0.81
N PRO A 157 -6.08 14.80 0.68
CA PRO A 157 -5.86 15.71 1.79
C PRO A 157 -6.94 15.61 2.88
N THR A 158 -8.04 14.90 2.61
CA THR A 158 -9.18 14.76 3.53
C THR A 158 -9.24 13.39 4.21
N GLN A 159 -8.19 12.57 4.05
CA GLN A 159 -8.12 11.26 4.67
C GLN A 159 -7.96 11.37 6.19
N GLY A 160 -7.27 12.41 6.66
CA GLY A 160 -7.12 12.79 8.05
C GLY A 160 -5.71 13.29 8.29
N SER A 161 -5.28 13.37 9.55
CA SER A 161 -3.96 13.89 9.91
C SER A 161 -3.12 12.80 10.58
N ASP A 162 -2.29 12.14 9.79
CA ASP A 162 -1.49 11.01 10.25
C ASP A 162 -0.26 11.48 11.04
N ARG A 163 0.33 10.58 11.80
CA ARG A 163 1.57 10.80 12.55
C ARG A 163 2.63 9.84 12.06
N ILE A 164 3.67 10.36 11.40
CA ILE A 164 4.86 9.60 11.04
C ILE A 164 5.90 9.79 12.14
N THR A 165 6.32 8.70 12.78
CA THR A 165 7.10 8.81 14.04
C THR A 165 8.60 8.85 13.86
N ASP A 166 9.13 8.31 12.78
CA ASP A 166 10.55 7.99 12.59
C ASP A 166 11.14 8.43 11.23
N PHE A 167 10.40 9.23 10.46
CA PHE A 167 10.79 9.68 9.11
C PHE A 167 12.26 10.13 9.01
N SER A 168 13.02 9.46 8.12
CA SER A 168 14.38 9.77 7.70
C SER A 168 14.35 10.54 6.38
N VAL A 169 14.81 11.81 6.38
CA VAL A 169 14.97 12.60 5.13
C VAL A 169 16.04 12.06 4.17
N VAL A 170 16.78 11.01 4.57
CA VAL A 170 17.81 10.39 3.73
C VAL A 170 17.26 9.17 3.01
N ASP A 171 16.40 8.40 3.68
CA ASP A 171 15.97 7.10 3.21
C ASP A 171 14.49 7.11 2.80
N ASP A 172 13.64 7.82 3.54
CA ASP A 172 12.18 7.75 3.39
C ASP A 172 11.63 8.78 2.41
N THR A 173 10.43 8.46 1.90
CA THR A 173 9.68 9.34 1.02
C THR A 173 8.24 9.49 1.48
N ILE A 174 7.70 10.70 1.31
CA ILE A 174 6.27 10.97 1.36
C ILE A 174 5.74 10.85 -0.05
N ALA A 175 4.70 10.05 -0.22
CA ALA A 175 4.10 9.75 -1.49
C ALA A 175 2.68 10.31 -1.53
N ILE A 176 2.38 11.12 -2.53
CA ILE A 176 1.10 11.81 -2.67
C ILE A 176 0.42 11.34 -3.97
N SER A 177 -0.84 10.93 -3.89
CA SER A 177 -1.62 10.62 -5.09
C SER A 177 -1.90 11.88 -5.89
N ALA A 178 -1.57 11.88 -7.18
CA ALA A 178 -1.87 13.01 -8.06
C ALA A 178 -3.37 13.38 -8.04
N GLY A 179 -4.26 12.38 -8.12
CA GLY A 179 -5.69 12.59 -8.21
C GLY A 179 -6.33 13.18 -6.98
N GLY A 180 -6.11 12.57 -5.82
CA GLY A 180 -6.76 13.07 -4.61
C GLY A 180 -6.22 14.43 -4.16
N PHE A 181 -5.04 14.83 -4.65
CA PHE A 181 -4.48 16.16 -4.41
C PHE A 181 -4.66 17.13 -5.60
N GLY A 182 -5.42 16.74 -6.63
CA GLY A 182 -5.78 17.63 -7.74
C GLY A 182 -4.63 18.02 -8.67
N PHE A 183 -3.55 17.23 -8.72
CA PHE A 183 -2.50 17.37 -9.71
C PHE A 183 -2.94 16.78 -11.07
N SER A 184 -2.45 17.36 -12.15
CA SER A 184 -2.67 16.82 -13.51
C SER A 184 -1.96 15.47 -13.67
N ALA A 185 -2.56 14.54 -14.41
CA ALA A 185 -1.99 13.23 -14.72
C ALA A 185 -0.61 13.29 -15.40
N SER A 186 -0.25 14.43 -16.01
CA SER A 186 1.08 14.67 -16.58
C SER A 186 2.19 14.93 -15.52
N VAL A 187 1.87 14.92 -14.23
CA VAL A 187 2.77 15.26 -13.10
C VAL A 187 2.99 14.03 -12.19
N VAL A 188 3.02 12.84 -12.77
CA VAL A 188 3.22 11.57 -12.05
C VAL A 188 4.69 11.14 -12.01
N ASN A 189 5.02 10.31 -11.02
CA ASN A 189 6.32 9.68 -10.80
C ASN A 189 7.51 10.66 -10.73
N ARG A 190 7.33 11.78 -10.03
CA ARG A 190 8.40 12.75 -9.81
C ARG A 190 8.34 13.40 -8.44
N ALA A 191 9.49 13.89 -8.01
CA ALA A 191 9.57 14.81 -6.89
C ALA A 191 8.71 16.07 -7.14
N LEU A 192 8.16 16.60 -6.07
CA LEU A 192 7.40 17.84 -6.06
C LEU A 192 8.23 18.99 -6.63
N ALA A 193 7.61 19.88 -7.42
CA ALA A 193 8.29 21.06 -7.91
C ALA A 193 8.72 21.94 -6.73
N GLN A 194 9.91 22.57 -6.81
CA GLN A 194 10.39 23.44 -5.74
C GLN A 194 9.43 24.59 -5.43
N SER A 195 8.75 25.13 -6.45
CA SER A 195 7.74 26.19 -6.28
C SER A 195 6.45 25.72 -5.61
N ALA A 196 6.26 24.41 -5.45
CA ALA A 196 5.08 23.84 -4.81
C ALA A 196 5.34 23.43 -3.36
N PHE A 197 6.54 23.72 -2.82
CA PHE A 197 6.94 23.35 -1.48
C PHE A 197 7.54 24.54 -0.72
N GLN A 198 7.05 24.78 0.48
CA GLN A 198 7.49 25.87 1.35
C GLN A 198 7.81 25.37 2.76
N ILE A 199 8.89 25.90 3.35
CA ILE A 199 9.16 25.76 4.78
C ILE A 199 8.55 26.95 5.53
N GLY A 200 7.67 26.69 6.47
CA GLY A 200 7.02 27.76 7.23
C GLY A 200 5.72 27.31 7.88
N SER A 201 4.89 28.28 8.27
CA SER A 201 3.59 28.02 8.92
C SER A 201 2.38 28.27 8.03
N ALA A 202 2.59 28.83 6.83
CA ALA A 202 1.55 29.12 5.85
C ALA A 202 2.17 29.24 4.45
N ALA A 203 1.35 29.00 3.42
CA ALA A 203 1.70 29.32 2.03
C ALA A 203 1.91 30.83 1.87
N ILE A 204 2.87 31.20 1.02
CA ILE A 204 3.26 32.59 0.77
C ILE A 204 2.70 33.07 -0.56
N ASP A 205 2.64 32.20 -1.56
CA ASP A 205 2.08 32.49 -2.87
C ASP A 205 1.12 31.40 -3.37
N ALA A 206 0.75 31.50 -4.64
CA ALA A 206 -0.26 30.66 -5.24
C ALA A 206 0.24 29.29 -5.73
N ASP A 207 1.55 29.15 -5.88
CA ASP A 207 2.16 27.93 -6.37
C ASP A 207 2.49 26.98 -5.21
N ASP A 208 2.68 27.53 -4.00
CA ASP A 208 2.87 26.78 -2.75
C ASP A 208 1.70 25.82 -2.48
N ARG A 209 1.92 24.51 -2.65
CA ARG A 209 0.94 23.46 -2.38
C ARG A 209 1.19 22.75 -1.06
N PHE A 210 2.46 22.54 -0.70
CA PHE A 210 2.86 21.84 0.51
C PHE A 210 3.66 22.75 1.42
N ILE A 211 3.31 22.74 2.70
CA ILE A 211 3.92 23.60 3.71
C ILE A 211 4.37 22.74 4.87
N TYR A 212 5.68 22.70 5.13
CA TYR A 212 6.23 22.01 6.28
C TYR A 212 6.68 23.00 7.36
N ASN A 213 6.06 22.89 8.54
CA ASN A 213 6.42 23.67 9.71
C ASN A 213 7.47 22.93 10.52
N SER A 214 8.74 23.21 10.23
CA SER A 214 9.87 22.57 10.92
C SER A 214 9.93 22.82 12.43
N ALA A 215 9.22 23.82 12.96
CA ALA A 215 9.19 24.09 14.40
C ALA A 215 8.33 23.08 15.19
N ASN A 216 7.29 22.52 14.56
CA ASN A 216 6.37 21.58 15.21
C ASN A 216 6.14 20.27 14.45
N GLY A 217 6.72 20.12 13.25
CA GLY A 217 6.62 18.91 12.44
C GLY A 217 5.35 18.79 11.59
N ALA A 218 4.48 19.79 11.58
CA ALA A 218 3.23 19.71 10.83
C ALA A 218 3.45 19.89 9.32
N LEU A 219 2.92 18.99 8.52
CA LEU A 219 2.87 19.06 7.06
C LEU A 219 1.43 19.37 6.61
N PHE A 220 1.29 20.46 5.86
CA PHE A 220 0.02 20.94 5.36
C PHE A 220 -0.04 20.87 3.83
N PHE A 221 -1.24 20.69 3.31
CA PHE A 221 -1.57 20.85 1.90
C PHE A 221 -2.53 22.03 1.71
N ASP A 222 -2.17 22.95 0.83
CA ASP A 222 -2.99 24.09 0.42
C ASP A 222 -3.62 23.84 -0.96
N ALA A 223 -4.90 23.46 -0.95
CA ALA A 223 -5.62 23.00 -2.14
C ALA A 223 -5.98 24.15 -3.10
N ASP A 224 -6.19 25.37 -2.60
CA ASP A 224 -6.57 26.51 -3.45
C ASP A 224 -5.37 27.24 -4.03
N GLY A 225 -4.17 27.04 -3.44
CA GLY A 225 -2.96 27.73 -3.87
C GLY A 225 -3.21 29.23 -3.93
N MET A 226 -3.81 29.83 -2.91
CA MET A 226 -3.96 31.30 -2.83
C MET A 226 -3.44 31.87 -1.51
N GLY A 227 -2.88 31.03 -0.64
CA GLY A 227 -2.35 31.42 0.64
C GLY A 227 -3.43 31.79 1.65
N GLY A 228 -3.19 31.42 2.90
CA GLY A 228 -3.68 32.20 4.04
C GLY A 228 -4.95 31.75 4.74
N VAL A 229 -5.72 30.72 4.37
CA VAL A 229 -6.70 30.16 5.34
C VAL A 229 -7.30 28.75 5.14
N THR A 230 -7.11 28.02 4.03
CA THR A 230 -7.67 26.65 3.93
C THR A 230 -6.65 25.57 3.60
N GLN A 231 -5.50 25.63 4.28
CA GLN A 231 -4.58 24.50 4.32
C GLN A 231 -5.14 23.39 5.23
N VAL A 232 -5.02 22.14 4.80
CA VAL A 232 -5.37 20.96 5.60
C VAL A 232 -4.09 20.30 6.08
N GLN A 233 -4.02 19.96 7.37
CA GLN A 233 -2.91 19.17 7.87
C GLN A 233 -3.11 17.73 7.42
N ILE A 234 -2.12 17.19 6.72
CA ILE A 234 -2.14 15.80 6.23
C ILE A 234 -1.27 14.90 7.10
N ALA A 235 -0.20 15.44 7.69
CA ALA A 235 0.70 14.66 8.51
C ALA A 235 1.36 15.49 9.62
N SER A 236 1.82 14.79 10.66
CA SER A 236 2.76 15.25 11.68
C SER A 236 4.00 14.38 11.63
N LEU A 237 5.15 15.00 11.35
CA LEU A 237 6.47 14.39 11.40
C LEU A 237 7.22 14.85 12.65
N SER A 238 8.44 14.34 12.85
CA SER A 238 9.35 14.85 13.87
C SER A 238 9.75 16.31 13.60
N ALA A 239 9.73 17.16 14.62
CA ALA A 239 10.16 18.55 14.49
C ALA A 239 11.66 18.65 14.17
N GLY A 240 12.05 19.69 13.43
CA GLY A 240 13.45 19.98 13.10
C GLY A 240 14.01 19.23 11.89
N LEU A 241 13.22 18.38 11.22
CA LEU A 241 13.63 17.76 9.95
C LEU A 241 13.94 18.82 8.89
N THR A 242 14.94 18.56 8.07
CA THR A 242 15.32 19.40 6.91
C THR A 242 14.62 18.93 5.65
N LEU A 243 13.30 18.82 5.71
CA LEU A 243 12.48 18.35 4.58
C LEU A 243 12.63 19.29 3.38
N THR A 244 12.64 18.72 2.18
CA THR A 244 12.72 19.41 0.90
C THR A 244 11.63 18.91 -0.05
N ASN A 245 11.47 19.57 -1.18
CA ASN A 245 10.58 19.12 -2.24
C ASN A 245 10.98 17.74 -2.83
N LEU A 246 12.21 17.28 -2.61
CA LEU A 246 12.69 15.99 -3.09
C LEU A 246 12.20 14.82 -2.21
N ASP A 247 11.77 15.11 -0.98
CA ASP A 247 11.27 14.08 -0.06
C ASP A 247 9.77 13.80 -0.29
N ILE A 248 9.11 14.60 -1.13
CA ILE A 248 7.70 14.45 -1.49
C ILE A 248 7.60 14.06 -2.97
N PHE A 249 7.11 12.86 -3.23
CA PHE A 249 6.89 12.33 -4.57
C PHE A 249 5.41 12.27 -4.90
N ILE A 250 5.06 12.75 -6.09
CA ILE A 250 3.72 12.58 -6.65
C ILE A 250 3.70 11.27 -7.42
N PHE A 251 2.79 10.36 -7.06
CA PHE A 251 2.56 9.11 -7.80
C PHE A 251 1.22 9.14 -8.54
N GLY A 252 1.00 8.12 -9.37
CA GLY A 252 -0.26 7.88 -10.08
C GLY A 252 -1.47 7.76 -9.13
N PHE A 253 -2.64 7.46 -9.67
CA PHE A 253 -3.88 7.50 -8.93
C PHE A 253 -4.14 6.14 -8.25
N GLU A 254 -5.12 6.12 -7.34
CA GLU A 254 -5.91 4.91 -7.12
C GLU A 254 -7.20 5.16 -7.91
N GLY A 255 -7.32 4.55 -9.09
CA GLY A 255 -8.36 4.70 -10.08
C GLY A 255 -7.85 4.50 -11.50
N ASN A 256 -8.76 4.45 -12.49
CA ASN A 256 -8.43 4.24 -13.90
C ASN A 256 -7.51 5.34 -14.47
N ASP A 257 -6.27 4.99 -14.77
CA ASP A 257 -5.20 5.92 -15.13
C ASP A 257 -4.84 5.96 -16.61
N SER A 258 -4.13 7.01 -17.01
CA SER A 258 -3.44 7.08 -18.30
C SER A 258 -2.02 7.60 -18.10
N LEU A 259 -1.04 6.70 -18.17
CA LEU A 259 0.38 6.94 -17.97
C LEU A 259 1.08 6.84 -19.34
N ILE A 260 1.88 7.84 -19.70
CA ILE A 260 2.60 7.88 -20.97
C ILE A 260 4.07 8.19 -20.70
N GLY A 261 4.95 7.30 -21.12
CA GLY A 261 6.40 7.40 -21.11
C GLY A 261 6.93 8.32 -22.20
N GLY A 262 8.23 8.55 -22.15
CA GLY A 262 8.96 9.52 -22.95
C GLY A 262 9.80 8.88 -24.05
N GLN A 263 11.05 9.34 -24.17
CA GLN A 263 12.00 8.85 -25.17
C GLN A 263 13.13 7.99 -24.57
N ARG A 264 12.97 7.60 -23.31
CA ARG A 264 13.98 6.90 -22.52
C ARG A 264 13.30 5.69 -21.89
N ASN A 265 14.13 4.79 -21.35
CA ASN A 265 13.65 3.70 -20.51
C ASN A 265 12.88 4.24 -19.30
N ASP A 266 11.57 4.02 -19.28
CA ASP A 266 10.63 4.47 -18.28
C ASP A 266 10.12 3.30 -17.43
N SER A 267 9.64 3.61 -16.23
CA SER A 267 8.96 2.65 -15.36
C SER A 267 7.60 3.20 -14.95
N LEU A 268 6.53 2.54 -15.39
CA LEU A 268 5.14 2.95 -15.21
C LEU A 268 4.40 1.89 -14.38
N ASN A 269 3.65 2.33 -13.37
CA ASN A 269 2.84 1.46 -12.51
C ASN A 269 1.41 2.02 -12.43
N GLY A 270 0.40 1.24 -12.82
CA GLY A 270 -1.02 1.60 -12.81
C GLY A 270 -1.64 1.61 -11.40
N TYR A 271 -1.23 0.66 -10.56
CA TYR A 271 -1.75 0.48 -9.19
C TYR A 271 -3.17 -0.09 -9.15
N LEU A 272 -4.14 0.61 -8.56
CA LEU A 272 -5.53 0.13 -8.45
C LEU A 272 -6.32 0.87 -9.52
N GLY A 273 -7.04 0.17 -10.40
CA GLY A 273 -7.82 0.85 -11.45
C GLY A 273 -7.78 0.10 -12.77
N ASN A 274 -8.62 0.50 -13.72
CA ASN A 274 -8.50 0.06 -15.11
C ASN A 274 -7.62 1.07 -15.87
N ASP A 275 -6.33 0.79 -15.95
CA ASP A 275 -5.31 1.77 -16.32
C ASP A 275 -4.91 1.68 -17.79
N SER A 276 -4.28 2.72 -18.32
CA SER A 276 -3.76 2.80 -19.67
C SER A 276 -2.31 3.27 -19.62
N LEU A 277 -1.36 2.37 -19.83
CA LEU A 277 0.08 2.66 -19.79
C LEU A 277 0.63 2.61 -21.22
N ASP A 278 1.39 3.62 -21.63
CA ASP A 278 2.10 3.69 -22.92
C ASP A 278 3.58 3.98 -22.63
N GLY A 279 4.51 3.10 -23.01
CA GLY A 279 5.94 3.24 -22.76
C GLY A 279 6.62 4.33 -23.59
N GLY A 280 6.13 4.56 -24.82
CA GLY A 280 6.75 5.51 -25.74
C GLY A 280 7.98 4.93 -26.47
N LEU A 281 9.15 5.58 -26.35
CA LEU A 281 10.40 5.04 -26.90
C LEU A 281 11.33 4.68 -25.76
N GLY A 282 11.98 3.53 -25.82
CA GLY A 282 12.89 3.10 -24.76
C GLY A 282 12.73 1.62 -24.49
N ASN A 283 13.54 1.06 -23.60
CA ASN A 283 13.23 -0.25 -23.03
C ASN A 283 12.50 -0.01 -21.71
N ASP A 284 11.18 -0.16 -21.72
CA ASP A 284 10.29 0.30 -20.67
C ASP A 284 9.81 -0.85 -19.78
N ALA A 285 9.43 -0.53 -18.54
CA ALA A 285 8.87 -1.47 -17.57
C ALA A 285 7.49 -0.98 -17.14
N LEU A 286 6.44 -1.64 -17.61
CA LEU A 286 5.03 -1.30 -17.36
C LEU A 286 4.40 -2.37 -16.46
N ASP A 287 3.75 -1.95 -15.38
CA ASP A 287 3.04 -2.84 -14.45
C ASP A 287 1.62 -2.30 -14.22
N GLY A 288 0.59 -2.97 -14.74
CA GLY A 288 -0.81 -2.56 -14.59
C GLY A 288 -1.31 -2.71 -13.15
N ARG A 289 -0.79 -3.70 -12.43
CA ARG A 289 -1.22 -4.10 -11.08
C ARG A 289 -2.69 -4.57 -11.06
N LEU A 290 -3.56 -3.96 -10.26
CA LEU A 290 -4.91 -4.47 -9.97
C LEU A 290 -5.95 -3.73 -10.82
N GLY A 291 -6.66 -4.45 -11.69
CA GLY A 291 -7.87 -3.95 -12.34
C GLY A 291 -8.09 -4.50 -13.73
N ASN A 292 -8.36 -3.67 -14.74
CA ASN A 292 -8.45 -4.14 -16.14
C ASN A 292 -7.70 -3.15 -17.01
N ASP A 293 -6.44 -3.46 -17.29
CA ASP A 293 -5.46 -2.50 -17.76
C ASP A 293 -5.20 -2.61 -19.25
N ALA A 294 -4.65 -1.56 -19.84
CA ALA A 294 -4.23 -1.47 -21.23
C ALA A 294 -2.79 -0.96 -21.29
N LEU A 295 -1.83 -1.87 -21.46
CA LEU A 295 -0.40 -1.55 -21.54
C LEU A 295 0.06 -1.61 -23.01
N ASP A 296 0.77 -0.58 -23.47
CA ASP A 296 1.47 -0.52 -24.76
C ASP A 296 2.96 -0.22 -24.51
N GLY A 297 3.86 -1.11 -24.93
CA GLY A 297 5.30 -0.95 -24.75
C GLY A 297 5.92 0.13 -25.65
N GLY A 298 5.33 0.38 -26.82
CA GLY A 298 5.87 1.37 -27.76
C GLY A 298 7.02 0.85 -28.63
N GLU A 299 8.18 1.53 -28.65
CA GLU A 299 9.36 1.10 -29.42
C GLU A 299 10.51 0.63 -28.54
N SER A 300 11.14 -0.47 -28.95
CA SER A 300 12.32 -1.17 -28.39
C SER A 300 11.95 -2.43 -27.61
N ASN A 301 12.68 -2.82 -26.56
CA ASN A 301 12.44 -4.10 -25.88
C ASN A 301 11.83 -3.82 -24.51
N ASP A 302 10.54 -4.07 -24.37
CA ASP A 302 9.78 -3.66 -23.20
C ASP A 302 9.40 -4.84 -22.30
N SER A 303 9.08 -4.55 -21.04
CA SER A 303 8.62 -5.51 -20.04
C SER A 303 7.27 -5.07 -19.51
N LEU A 304 6.21 -5.80 -19.84
CA LEU A 304 4.84 -5.52 -19.45
C LEU A 304 4.35 -6.63 -18.50
N ALA A 305 3.81 -6.24 -17.35
CA ALA A 305 3.25 -7.15 -16.35
C ALA A 305 1.84 -6.72 -15.94
N VAL A 306 0.92 -7.68 -15.85
CA VAL A 306 -0.40 -7.51 -15.24
C VAL A 306 -0.70 -8.74 -14.37
N PRO A 307 -0.76 -8.62 -13.03
CA PRO A 307 -0.98 -9.76 -12.16
C PRO A 307 -2.44 -10.22 -12.05
N GLU A 308 -3.43 -9.31 -12.17
CA GLU A 308 -4.86 -9.63 -12.05
C GLU A 308 -5.72 -8.71 -12.93
N GLY A 309 -6.68 -9.27 -13.69
CA GLY A 309 -7.57 -8.46 -14.50
C GLY A 309 -7.99 -9.01 -15.86
N ASN A 310 -8.88 -8.29 -16.56
CA ASN A 310 -9.09 -8.47 -18.01
C ASN A 310 -8.26 -7.45 -18.78
N ASP A 311 -6.97 -7.73 -18.90
CA ASP A 311 -6.02 -6.75 -19.41
C ASP A 311 -5.74 -6.90 -20.91
N SER A 312 -5.21 -5.83 -21.50
CA SER A 312 -4.75 -5.74 -22.88
C SER A 312 -3.29 -5.34 -22.91
N LEU A 313 -2.41 -6.24 -23.35
CA LEU A 313 -0.97 -5.96 -23.50
C LEU A 313 -0.59 -5.90 -24.97
N ALA A 314 0.04 -4.80 -25.38
CA ALA A 314 0.69 -4.62 -26.65
C ALA A 314 2.19 -4.39 -26.40
N GLY A 315 3.06 -5.29 -26.88
CA GLY A 315 4.51 -5.09 -26.72
C GLY A 315 5.08 -3.97 -27.59
N GLY A 316 4.44 -3.68 -28.73
CA GLY A 316 4.95 -2.68 -29.66
C GLY A 316 6.03 -3.22 -30.61
N LEU A 317 7.05 -2.39 -30.91
CA LEU A 317 8.15 -2.69 -31.83
C LEU A 317 9.40 -3.17 -31.09
N GLY A 318 9.64 -4.47 -31.05
CA GLY A 318 10.95 -5.02 -30.71
C GLY A 318 10.83 -6.42 -30.12
N ASN A 319 11.63 -6.73 -29.09
CA ASN A 319 11.56 -8.02 -28.40
C ASN A 319 11.05 -7.81 -26.99
N ASP A 320 9.73 -7.93 -26.84
CA ASP A 320 9.04 -7.57 -25.61
C ASP A 320 8.76 -8.80 -24.75
N SER A 321 8.74 -8.59 -23.45
CA SER A 321 8.36 -9.56 -22.44
C SER A 321 6.99 -9.18 -21.90
N LEU A 322 5.97 -10.00 -22.17
CA LEU A 322 4.61 -9.80 -21.69
C LEU A 322 4.28 -10.91 -20.69
N ALA A 323 3.96 -10.52 -19.46
CA ALA A 323 3.52 -11.39 -18.38
C ALA A 323 2.08 -11.05 -17.99
N GLY A 324 1.16 -12.01 -18.19
CA GLY A 324 -0.24 -11.88 -17.78
C GLY A 324 -0.57 -12.67 -16.52
N GLY A 325 -1.66 -12.27 -15.86
CA GLY A 325 -2.18 -12.85 -14.62
C GLY A 325 -2.97 -14.15 -14.83
N TRP A 326 -3.21 -14.89 -13.75
CA TRP A 326 -4.07 -16.07 -13.75
C TRP A 326 -5.55 -15.64 -13.57
N GLN A 327 -6.47 -16.27 -14.33
CA GLN A 327 -7.93 -16.09 -14.18
C GLN A 327 -8.51 -16.93 -13.04
#